data_AF-A0A7S0H8C2-F1
#
_entry.id   AF-A0A7S0H8C2-F1
#
_cell.length_a   1.000
_cell.length_b   1.000
_cell.length_c   1.000
_cell.angle_alpha   90.00
_cell.angle_beta   90.00
_cell.angle_gamma   90.00
#
_symmetry.space_group_name_H-M   'P 1'
#
loop_
_entity.id
_entity.type
_entity.pdbx_description
1 polymer ?
#
loop_
_entity_poly.entity_id
_entity_poly.type
_entity_poly.pdbx_seq_one_letter_code
_entity_poly.pdbx_strand_id
1 'polypeptide(L)'
;MCCGVAQNTYHTIKDLRIVFHDGTVLDTADSVSWASFQRTHKHIVDGVMQLARQVKADEELTALIRKKFSIKCTTGYSINALVDFEDPLEIIKHLMIGSEGTLGFVSRATYNTVPDYKDKASAFIVFPTVEDASNATWELRKAKCTDAVELMDRRSLRTCENMEHLHFLRGIPDTATALLVECRGSSPEEMQSRIDQATKTINDAGLLTLNGINFSRDPTVCTAFWDARKALIPMVGAVREAGTSVLLEDVAVPVQNLAKLCNGLEEMFNKFEYYDGSAFGHALEGNLHLVFTQGFDTPEEVKRYEAMMDYLCKLVVSLEGSLKAEHGTGRNVAPYVEMEWGKKATDVMWKLKGLFDPSDLLNPGVILNKDPNVHTQNLKPLPVAHGIVDSCMECGFCESACPSGHVTLTPRQRIVATREISRLEALNTTTSLEKAEEMRKSYEYLALDSCAADGMCAEKCPVNINTGRMVKDLRAKSVESNSDSYVNQLATVASKNFSIMMGGVPILLNTVDLFHRFLGTKVMSLASSAIGPLVGLHWNPYLARGASPIRAPPSAVQTSAQNKKV
;
A
#
# COMPACT_ATOMS: atom_id res chain seq x y z
N MET A 1 -6.91 -13.54 3.17
CA MET A 1 -7.95 -12.68 3.79
C MET A 1 -8.85 -12.27 2.65
N CYS A 2 -10.14 -12.62 2.70
CA CYS A 2 -11.07 -12.33 1.62
C CYS A 2 -11.95 -11.17 2.08
N CYS A 3 -11.67 -9.99 1.54
CA CYS A 3 -12.31 -8.75 1.97
C CYS A 3 -13.69 -8.65 1.32
N GLY A 4 -14.70 -9.27 1.94
CA GLY A 4 -16.11 -9.16 1.54
C GLY A 4 -16.94 -8.28 2.47
N VAL A 5 -18.24 -8.18 2.19
CA VAL A 5 -19.15 -7.34 3.00
C VAL A 5 -19.49 -7.95 4.37
N ALA A 6 -19.40 -9.28 4.52
CA ALA A 6 -19.87 -9.99 5.71
C ALA A 6 -18.93 -9.90 6.94
N GLN A 7 -17.62 -9.79 6.71
CA GLN A 7 -16.59 -9.82 7.76
C GLN A 7 -15.70 -8.56 7.71
N ASN A 8 -16.27 -7.43 7.33
CA ASN A 8 -15.56 -6.15 7.26
C ASN A 8 -15.52 -5.43 8.62
N THR A 9 -14.84 -4.28 8.66
CA THR A 9 -14.76 -3.42 9.86
C THR A 9 -16.14 -3.04 10.40
N TYR A 10 -17.12 -2.78 9.53
CA TYR A 10 -18.48 -2.43 9.94
C TYR A 10 -19.14 -3.50 10.80
N HIS A 11 -18.94 -4.78 10.49
CA HIS A 11 -19.57 -5.89 11.23
C HIS A 11 -18.71 -6.44 12.37
N THR A 12 -17.39 -6.22 12.32
CA THR A 12 -16.44 -6.79 13.29
C THR A 12 -16.01 -5.79 14.36
N ILE A 13 -16.26 -4.49 14.18
CA ILE A 13 -15.92 -3.51 15.20
C ILE A 13 -16.72 -3.77 16.47
N LYS A 14 -16.02 -3.74 17.61
CA LYS A 14 -16.63 -3.81 18.93
C LYS A 14 -16.71 -2.43 19.55
N ASP A 15 -15.56 -1.78 19.71
CA ASP A 15 -15.41 -0.49 20.41
C ASP A 15 -14.40 0.43 19.71
N LEU A 16 -14.61 1.75 19.85
CA LEU A 16 -13.73 2.81 19.35
C LEU A 16 -13.40 3.82 20.46
N ARG A 17 -12.20 4.41 20.40
CA ARG A 17 -11.87 5.65 21.13
C ARG A 17 -11.65 6.79 20.14
N ILE A 18 -12.62 7.68 20.08
CA ILE A 18 -12.73 8.76 19.09
C ILE A 18 -12.34 10.09 19.75
N VAL A 19 -11.56 10.91 19.06
CA VAL A 19 -11.24 12.29 19.42
C VAL A 19 -11.90 13.22 18.41
N PHE A 20 -12.76 14.12 18.86
CA PHE A 20 -13.49 15.06 18.01
C PHE A 20 -12.71 16.36 17.78
N HIS A 21 -13.23 17.22 16.90
CA HIS A 21 -12.60 18.47 16.49
C HIS A 21 -12.30 19.45 17.65
N ASP A 22 -13.06 19.36 18.74
CA ASP A 22 -12.91 20.18 19.95
C ASP A 22 -11.96 19.56 20.99
N GLY A 23 -11.37 18.40 20.70
CA GLY A 23 -10.53 17.63 21.60
C GLY A 23 -11.29 16.70 22.55
N THR A 24 -12.62 16.68 22.51
CA THR A 24 -13.42 15.76 23.31
C THR A 24 -13.13 14.32 22.92
N VAL A 25 -12.98 13.45 23.93
CA VAL A 25 -12.74 12.02 23.75
C VAL A 25 -13.99 11.22 24.12
N LEU A 26 -14.49 10.42 23.18
CA LEU A 26 -15.51 9.40 23.40
C LEU A 26 -14.87 8.02 23.33
N ASP A 27 -14.83 7.30 24.45
CA ASP A 27 -14.52 5.87 24.47
C ASP A 27 -15.82 5.08 24.54
N THR A 28 -16.17 4.36 23.47
CA THR A 28 -17.46 3.67 23.37
C THR A 28 -17.55 2.46 24.31
N ALA A 29 -16.42 1.98 24.84
CA ALA A 29 -16.40 0.89 25.82
C ALA A 29 -16.69 1.39 27.26
N ASP A 30 -16.69 2.70 27.49
CA ASP A 30 -16.86 3.30 28.81
C ASP A 30 -18.20 4.04 28.93
N SER A 31 -19.11 3.49 29.74
CA SER A 31 -20.42 4.08 30.00
C SER A 31 -20.36 5.49 30.61
N VAL A 32 -19.30 5.82 31.36
CA VAL A 32 -19.12 7.16 31.94
C VAL A 32 -18.71 8.15 30.86
N SER A 33 -17.82 7.75 29.95
CA SER A 33 -17.44 8.53 28.77
C SER A 33 -18.67 8.83 27.92
N TRP A 34 -19.50 7.82 27.63
CA TRP A 34 -20.75 7.98 26.88
C TRP A 34 -21.74 8.94 27.58
N ALA A 35 -22.02 8.75 28.86
CA ALA A 35 -22.93 9.63 29.61
C ALA A 35 -22.43 11.09 29.67
N SER A 36 -21.10 11.30 29.69
CA SER A 36 -20.52 12.64 29.58
C SER A 36 -20.77 13.24 28.20
N PHE A 37 -20.50 12.47 27.14
CA PHE A 37 -20.69 12.89 25.75
C PHE A 37 -22.15 13.26 25.45
N GLN A 38 -23.12 12.48 25.95
CA GLN A 38 -24.55 12.81 25.78
C GLN A 38 -24.92 14.17 26.37
N ARG A 39 -24.27 14.60 27.45
CA ARG A 39 -24.53 15.90 28.09
C ARG A 39 -23.82 17.04 27.36
N THR A 40 -22.56 16.85 26.98
CA THR A 40 -21.73 17.92 26.38
C THR A 40 -21.94 18.06 24.87
N HIS A 41 -22.26 16.97 24.18
CA HIS A 41 -22.43 16.89 22.72
C HIS A 41 -23.84 16.47 22.33
N LYS A 42 -24.83 16.92 23.10
CA LYS A 42 -26.25 16.63 22.84
C LYS A 42 -26.68 16.96 21.40
N HIS A 43 -26.12 18.03 20.82
CA HIS A 43 -26.41 18.42 19.43
C HIS A 43 -26.01 17.36 18.40
N ILE A 44 -24.89 16.64 18.60
CA ILE A 44 -24.47 15.54 17.73
C ILE A 44 -25.43 14.36 17.92
N VAL A 45 -25.70 13.97 19.17
CA VAL A 45 -26.58 12.84 19.51
C VAL A 45 -27.99 13.04 18.95
N ASP A 46 -28.59 14.22 19.18
CA ASP A 46 -29.92 14.54 18.67
C ASP A 46 -29.92 14.68 17.15
N GLY A 47 -28.85 15.26 16.58
CA GLY A 47 -28.69 15.46 15.14
C GLY A 47 -28.62 14.14 14.37
N VAL A 48 -27.80 13.18 14.83
CA VAL A 48 -27.72 11.86 14.19
C VAL A 48 -29.04 11.10 14.30
N MET A 49 -29.74 11.19 15.45
CA MET A 49 -31.04 10.56 15.63
C MET A 49 -32.14 11.21 14.79
N GLN A 50 -32.06 12.53 14.56
CA GLN A 50 -32.96 13.21 13.63
C GLN A 50 -32.71 12.76 12.19
N LEU A 51 -31.45 12.68 11.76
CA LEU A 51 -31.09 12.17 10.43
C LEU A 51 -31.51 10.72 10.24
N ALA A 52 -31.29 9.86 11.23
CA ALA A 52 -31.73 8.46 11.18
C ALA A 52 -33.25 8.35 10.99
N ARG A 53 -34.05 9.11 11.74
CA ARG A 53 -35.51 9.16 11.56
C ARG A 53 -35.92 9.67 10.17
N GLN A 54 -35.24 10.70 9.66
CA GLN A 54 -35.52 11.24 8.32
C GLN A 54 -35.20 10.22 7.22
N VAL A 55 -34.05 9.57 7.30
CA VAL A 55 -33.63 8.54 6.33
C VAL A 55 -34.59 7.36 6.37
N LYS A 56 -34.93 6.82 7.55
CA LYS A 56 -35.85 5.69 7.71
C LYS A 56 -37.28 6.00 7.25
N ALA A 57 -37.70 7.27 7.27
CA ALA A 57 -39.00 7.70 6.77
C ALA A 57 -39.04 7.86 5.23
N ASP A 58 -37.89 7.94 4.56
CA ASP A 58 -37.79 7.94 3.10
C ASP A 58 -37.47 6.52 2.61
N GLU A 59 -38.51 5.79 2.15
CA GLU A 59 -38.40 4.40 1.70
C GLU A 59 -37.45 4.24 0.51
N GLU A 60 -37.43 5.21 -0.42
CA GLU A 60 -36.57 5.20 -1.61
C GLU A 60 -35.10 5.34 -1.21
N LEU A 61 -34.79 6.31 -0.34
CA LEU A 61 -33.44 6.52 0.17
C LEU A 61 -32.96 5.32 1.00
N THR A 62 -33.82 4.78 1.85
CA THR A 62 -33.51 3.57 2.64
C THR A 62 -33.21 2.38 1.74
N ALA A 63 -33.99 2.17 0.68
CA ALA A 63 -33.77 1.10 -0.29
C ALA A 63 -32.44 1.29 -1.05
N LEU A 64 -32.12 2.52 -1.46
CA LEU A 64 -30.84 2.85 -2.10
C LEU A 64 -29.65 2.53 -1.19
N ILE A 65 -29.69 2.98 0.08
CA ILE A 65 -28.64 2.73 1.07
C ILE A 65 -28.42 1.23 1.26
N ARG A 66 -29.48 0.47 1.51
CA ARG A 66 -29.37 -1.00 1.67
C ARG A 66 -28.81 -1.69 0.44
N LYS A 67 -29.22 -1.24 -0.75
CA LYS A 67 -28.72 -1.79 -2.02
C LYS A 67 -27.23 -1.50 -2.20
N LYS A 68 -26.79 -0.27 -1.98
CA LYS A 68 -25.37 0.12 -2.13
C LYS A 68 -24.46 -0.60 -1.16
N PHE A 69 -24.83 -0.70 0.12
CA PHE A 69 -24.04 -1.43 1.11
C PHE A 69 -24.22 -2.96 1.07
N SER A 70 -25.00 -3.50 0.11
CA SER A 70 -25.03 -4.95 -0.18
C SER A 70 -23.83 -5.42 -1.02
N ILE A 71 -23.13 -4.48 -1.64
CA ILE A 71 -21.82 -4.65 -2.25
C ILE A 71 -20.80 -3.83 -1.46
N LYS A 72 -19.52 -3.96 -1.80
CA LYS A 72 -18.47 -3.15 -1.18
C LYS A 72 -18.63 -1.69 -1.63
N CYS A 73 -18.77 -0.80 -0.67
CA CYS A 73 -18.94 0.63 -0.91
C CYS A 73 -18.22 1.41 0.18
N THR A 74 -17.23 2.21 -0.22
CA THR A 74 -16.55 3.20 0.62
C THR A 74 -16.59 4.60 -0.02
N THR A 75 -17.52 4.82 -0.96
CA THR A 75 -17.80 6.14 -1.52
C THR A 75 -18.71 6.89 -0.56
N GLY A 76 -18.32 8.07 -0.07
CA GLY A 76 -19.11 8.81 0.90
C GLY A 76 -18.99 8.25 2.33
N TYR A 77 -19.90 8.67 3.21
CA TYR A 77 -19.98 8.14 4.57
C TYR A 77 -20.77 6.84 4.64
N SER A 78 -20.48 6.02 5.67
CA SER A 78 -21.22 4.81 6.04
C SER A 78 -22.63 5.12 6.57
N ILE A 79 -23.48 5.73 5.72
CA ILE A 79 -24.83 6.17 6.06
C ILE A 79 -25.82 5.01 6.26
N ASN A 80 -25.42 3.76 5.96
CA ASN A 80 -26.15 2.59 6.45
C ASN A 80 -26.24 2.53 7.97
N ALA A 81 -25.30 3.15 8.71
CA ALA A 81 -25.42 3.29 10.16
C ALA A 81 -26.73 3.98 10.58
N LEU A 82 -27.24 4.92 9.78
CA LEU A 82 -28.52 5.61 10.03
C LEU A 82 -29.74 4.72 9.81
N VAL A 83 -29.59 3.60 9.12
CA VAL A 83 -30.64 2.62 8.82
C VAL A 83 -30.57 1.43 9.76
N ASP A 84 -29.37 0.91 10.01
CA ASP A 84 -29.14 -0.38 10.66
C ASP A 84 -29.27 -0.31 12.19
N PHE A 85 -29.07 0.86 12.79
CA PHE A 85 -29.05 1.03 14.25
C PHE A 85 -30.15 1.98 14.76
N GLU A 86 -30.60 1.73 15.98
CA GLU A 86 -31.50 2.60 16.75
C GLU A 86 -30.79 3.33 17.89
N ASP A 87 -29.68 2.77 18.40
CA ASP A 87 -28.88 3.38 19.47
C ASP A 87 -27.95 4.46 18.88
N PRO A 88 -28.02 5.72 19.35
CA PRO A 88 -27.12 6.77 18.88
C PRO A 88 -25.63 6.46 19.08
N LEU A 89 -25.24 5.71 20.13
CA LEU A 89 -23.84 5.32 20.32
C LEU A 89 -23.38 4.42 19.17
N GLU A 90 -24.20 3.45 18.78
CA GLU A 90 -23.91 2.54 17.66
C GLU A 90 -23.91 3.29 16.33
N ILE A 91 -24.83 4.23 16.12
CA ILE A 91 -24.82 5.08 14.92
C ILE A 91 -23.52 5.88 14.82
N ILE A 92 -23.13 6.59 15.88
CA ILE A 92 -21.90 7.40 15.91
C ILE A 92 -20.67 6.52 15.68
N LYS A 93 -20.60 5.37 16.36
CA LYS A 93 -19.49 4.42 16.23
C LYS A 93 -19.32 3.95 14.78
N HIS A 94 -20.41 3.57 14.12
CA HIS A 94 -20.35 3.04 12.76
C HIS A 94 -20.19 4.12 11.67
N LEU A 95 -20.63 5.36 11.92
CA LEU A 95 -20.34 6.50 11.05
C LEU A 95 -18.83 6.81 10.95
N MET A 96 -18.04 6.48 11.97
CA MET A 96 -16.57 6.68 11.93
C MET A 96 -15.88 5.75 10.93
N ILE A 97 -16.49 4.62 10.61
CA ILE A 97 -15.92 3.62 9.71
C ILE A 97 -15.99 4.15 8.28
N GLY A 98 -14.85 4.25 7.61
CA GLY A 98 -14.76 4.85 6.28
C GLY A 98 -14.90 6.38 6.27
N SER A 99 -14.91 7.05 7.44
CA SER A 99 -15.00 8.51 7.52
C SER A 99 -13.72 9.25 7.10
N GLU A 100 -12.63 8.53 6.80
CA GLU A 100 -11.33 9.07 6.38
C GLU A 100 -10.82 10.25 7.26
N GLY A 101 -11.16 10.21 8.56
CA GLY A 101 -10.76 11.23 9.52
C GLY A 101 -11.53 12.55 9.41
N THR A 102 -12.62 12.62 8.64
CA THR A 102 -13.39 13.87 8.46
C THR A 102 -14.45 14.10 9.53
N LEU A 103 -14.78 13.07 10.33
CA LEU A 103 -15.77 13.13 11.42
C LEU A 103 -15.14 13.01 12.81
N GLY A 104 -13.90 12.53 12.90
CA GLY A 104 -13.16 12.36 14.15
C GLY A 104 -11.87 11.57 13.93
N PHE A 105 -10.94 11.68 14.87
CA PHE A 105 -9.71 10.90 14.90
C PHE A 105 -9.89 9.63 15.75
N VAL A 106 -9.74 8.46 15.14
CA VAL A 106 -9.81 7.17 15.83
C VAL A 106 -8.44 6.86 16.45
N SER A 107 -8.34 6.97 17.77
CA SER A 107 -7.09 6.71 18.52
C SER A 107 -6.93 5.26 18.97
N ARG A 108 -8.03 4.49 19.07
CA ARG A 108 -8.04 3.07 19.43
C ARG A 108 -9.25 2.40 18.78
N ALA A 109 -9.08 1.15 18.35
CA ALA A 109 -10.15 0.29 17.88
C ALA A 109 -10.03 -1.10 18.52
N THR A 110 -11.16 -1.69 18.89
CA THR A 110 -11.26 -3.07 19.38
C THR A 110 -12.15 -3.84 18.42
N TYR A 111 -11.68 -5.00 17.96
CA TYR A 111 -12.37 -5.85 16.99
C TYR A 111 -12.77 -7.19 17.60
N ASN A 112 -13.89 -7.74 17.14
CA ASN A 112 -14.20 -9.16 17.25
C ASN A 112 -13.43 -9.90 16.15
N THR A 113 -12.67 -10.93 16.53
CA THR A 113 -11.91 -11.74 15.58
C THR A 113 -12.83 -12.75 14.88
N VAL A 114 -12.44 -13.16 13.67
CA VAL A 114 -13.10 -14.23 12.89
C VAL A 114 -12.23 -15.49 12.88
N PRO A 115 -12.81 -16.69 12.72
CA PRO A 115 -12.05 -17.92 12.59
C PRO A 115 -11.10 -17.89 11.37
N ASP A 116 -9.85 -18.34 11.57
CA ASP A 116 -8.93 -18.68 10.48
C ASP A 116 -8.76 -20.20 10.44
N TYR A 117 -9.40 -20.84 9.47
CA TYR A 117 -9.39 -22.30 9.35
C TYR A 117 -8.05 -22.80 8.81
N LYS A 118 -7.53 -23.89 9.39
CA LYS A 118 -6.25 -24.50 9.02
C LYS A 118 -6.29 -25.15 7.63
N ASP A 119 -7.38 -25.85 7.33
CA ASP A 119 -7.51 -26.61 6.08
C ASP A 119 -7.99 -25.67 4.95
N LYS A 120 -7.11 -25.48 3.96
CA LYS A 120 -7.33 -24.64 2.79
C LYS A 120 -6.87 -25.36 1.52
N ALA A 121 -7.60 -25.16 0.43
CA ALA A 121 -7.22 -25.61 -0.89
C ALA A 121 -7.48 -24.52 -1.92
N SER A 122 -6.58 -24.39 -2.89
CA SER A 122 -6.69 -23.39 -3.95
C SER A 122 -6.65 -24.03 -5.34
N ALA A 123 -7.48 -23.52 -6.25
CA ALA A 123 -7.46 -23.86 -7.67
C ALA A 123 -7.22 -22.62 -8.51
N PHE A 124 -6.37 -22.73 -9.52
CA PHE A 124 -6.15 -21.71 -10.53
C PHE A 124 -6.83 -22.18 -11.82
N ILE A 125 -8.00 -21.64 -12.12
CA ILE A 125 -8.88 -22.11 -13.19
C ILE A 125 -8.86 -21.10 -14.33
N VAL A 126 -8.49 -21.54 -15.54
CA VAL A 126 -8.39 -20.66 -16.71
C VAL A 126 -9.60 -20.87 -17.60
N PHE A 127 -10.29 -19.77 -17.92
CA PHE A 127 -11.45 -19.73 -18.79
C PHE A 127 -11.08 -19.10 -20.15
N PRO A 128 -11.74 -19.51 -21.25
CA PRO A 128 -11.49 -18.93 -22.58
C PRO A 128 -11.83 -17.43 -22.67
N THR A 129 -12.82 -16.98 -21.90
CA THR A 129 -13.35 -15.60 -21.95
C THR A 129 -13.60 -15.04 -20.55
N VAL A 130 -13.73 -13.72 -20.46
CA VAL A 130 -14.10 -13.03 -19.21
C VAL A 130 -15.56 -13.26 -18.83
N GLU A 131 -16.43 -13.49 -19.81
CA GLU A 131 -17.82 -13.87 -19.62
C GLU A 131 -17.91 -15.22 -18.90
N ASP A 132 -17.14 -16.22 -19.35
CA ASP A 132 -17.10 -17.54 -18.73
C ASP A 132 -16.61 -17.47 -17.26
N ALA A 133 -15.52 -16.73 -17.02
CA ALA A 133 -15.00 -16.52 -15.66
C ALA A 133 -15.99 -15.76 -14.76
N SER A 134 -16.68 -14.75 -15.28
CA SER A 134 -17.67 -13.98 -14.54
C SER A 134 -18.92 -14.81 -14.23
N ASN A 135 -19.38 -15.62 -15.18
CA ASN A 135 -20.49 -16.56 -14.96
C ASN A 135 -20.14 -17.61 -13.91
N ALA A 136 -18.94 -18.20 -13.97
CA ALA A 136 -18.46 -19.12 -12.93
C ALA A 136 -18.47 -18.44 -11.55
N THR A 137 -17.98 -17.21 -11.46
CA THR A 137 -17.98 -16.43 -10.21
C THR A 137 -19.40 -16.23 -9.68
N TRP A 138 -20.36 -15.89 -10.54
CA TRP A 138 -21.76 -15.70 -10.15
C TRP A 138 -22.38 -16.99 -9.61
N GLU A 139 -22.15 -18.13 -10.28
CA GLU A 139 -22.65 -19.43 -9.83
C GLU A 139 -22.03 -19.84 -8.49
N LEU A 140 -20.72 -19.67 -8.32
CA LEU A 140 -20.00 -19.94 -7.06
C LEU A 140 -20.54 -19.07 -5.91
N ARG A 141 -20.81 -17.79 -6.18
CA ARG A 141 -21.40 -16.87 -5.18
C ARG A 141 -22.78 -17.32 -4.73
N LYS A 142 -23.64 -17.76 -5.65
CA LYS A 142 -24.97 -18.30 -5.31
C LYS A 142 -24.88 -19.57 -4.48
N ALA A 143 -23.92 -20.44 -4.81
CA ALA A 143 -23.69 -21.70 -4.11
C ALA A 143 -23.09 -21.52 -2.70
N LYS A 144 -22.41 -20.39 -2.43
CA LYS A 144 -21.75 -20.07 -1.15
C LYS A 144 -20.77 -21.17 -0.69
N CYS A 145 -20.09 -21.79 -1.66
CA CYS A 145 -19.20 -22.93 -1.45
C CYS A 145 -17.72 -22.55 -1.37
N THR A 146 -17.37 -21.30 -1.71
CA THR A 146 -16.00 -20.80 -1.75
C THR A 146 -15.77 -19.68 -0.73
N ASP A 147 -14.53 -19.54 -0.29
CA ASP A 147 -14.09 -18.47 0.63
C ASP A 147 -13.42 -17.33 -0.14
N ALA A 148 -12.83 -17.63 -1.30
CA ALA A 148 -12.24 -16.66 -2.20
C ALA A 148 -12.54 -17.01 -3.65
N VAL A 149 -12.79 -15.98 -4.47
CA VAL A 149 -12.69 -16.06 -5.93
C VAL A 149 -12.04 -14.75 -6.40
N GLU A 150 -10.81 -14.85 -6.87
CA GLU A 150 -10.06 -13.71 -7.42
C GLU A 150 -10.02 -13.82 -8.95
N LEU A 151 -10.35 -12.74 -9.66
CA LEU A 151 -10.24 -12.66 -11.11
C LEU A 151 -8.92 -12.02 -11.51
N MET A 152 -8.29 -12.55 -12.55
CA MET A 152 -7.11 -11.97 -13.20
C MET A 152 -7.35 -11.92 -14.71
N ASP A 153 -7.35 -10.72 -15.28
CA ASP A 153 -7.46 -10.52 -16.73
C ASP A 153 -6.21 -11.02 -17.47
N ARG A 154 -6.27 -11.05 -18.80
CA ARG A 154 -5.17 -11.57 -19.61
C ARG A 154 -3.86 -10.82 -19.36
N ARG A 155 -3.91 -9.49 -19.21
CA ARG A 155 -2.74 -8.64 -19.00
C ARG A 155 -2.06 -8.97 -17.68
N SER A 156 -2.84 -9.16 -16.62
CA SER A 156 -2.37 -9.66 -15.32
C SER A 156 -1.70 -11.04 -15.47
N LEU A 157 -2.31 -11.97 -16.21
CA LEU A 157 -1.76 -13.30 -16.38
C LEU A 157 -0.41 -13.32 -17.10
N ARG A 158 -0.17 -12.43 -18.08
CA ARG A 158 1.14 -12.32 -18.77
C ARG A 158 2.29 -12.09 -17.81
N THR A 159 2.06 -11.33 -16.75
CA THR A 159 3.10 -10.97 -15.78
C THR A 159 3.58 -12.16 -14.95
N CYS A 160 2.77 -13.22 -14.81
CA CYS A 160 3.08 -14.38 -13.98
C CYS A 160 3.34 -15.68 -14.76
N GLU A 161 3.37 -15.68 -16.10
CA GLU A 161 3.62 -16.87 -16.95
C GLU A 161 4.97 -17.57 -16.70
N ASN A 162 5.93 -16.82 -16.14
CA ASN A 162 7.28 -17.30 -15.82
C ASN A 162 7.45 -17.70 -14.35
N MET A 163 6.44 -17.51 -13.51
CA MET A 163 6.47 -17.96 -12.12
C MET A 163 6.39 -19.49 -12.04
N GLU A 164 7.04 -20.03 -11.02
CA GLU A 164 6.96 -21.45 -10.69
C GLU A 164 5.49 -21.86 -10.47
N HIS A 165 5.14 -23.08 -10.88
CA HIS A 165 3.76 -23.60 -10.87
C HIS A 165 2.74 -22.90 -11.79
N LEU A 166 3.12 -21.87 -12.57
CA LEU A 166 2.21 -21.13 -13.46
C LEU A 166 2.57 -21.20 -14.95
N HIS A 167 3.48 -22.09 -15.34
CA HIS A 167 3.87 -22.26 -16.76
C HIS A 167 2.73 -22.70 -17.68
N PHE A 168 1.63 -23.23 -17.14
CA PHE A 168 0.42 -23.55 -17.91
C PHE A 168 -0.31 -22.31 -18.45
N LEU A 169 0.05 -21.11 -17.97
CA LEU A 169 -0.45 -19.84 -18.51
C LEU A 169 0.22 -19.46 -19.85
N ARG A 170 1.33 -20.12 -20.22
CA ARG A 170 2.01 -19.84 -21.49
C ARG A 170 1.18 -20.31 -22.67
N GLY A 171 1.00 -19.42 -23.65
CA GLY A 171 0.29 -19.75 -24.89
C GLY A 171 -1.23 -19.83 -24.75
N ILE A 172 -1.81 -19.38 -23.62
CA ILE A 172 -3.26 -19.25 -23.51
C ILE A 172 -3.77 -18.08 -24.38
N PRO A 173 -5.02 -18.16 -24.89
CA PRO A 173 -5.62 -17.13 -25.74
C PRO A 173 -5.60 -15.73 -25.11
N ASP A 174 -5.62 -14.69 -25.95
CA ASP A 174 -5.61 -13.30 -25.48
C ASP A 174 -6.92 -12.88 -24.80
N THR A 175 -8.00 -13.64 -25.02
CA THR A 175 -9.29 -13.47 -24.33
C THR A 175 -9.35 -14.18 -22.98
N ALA A 176 -8.33 -14.99 -22.65
CA ALA A 176 -8.37 -15.85 -21.48
C ALA A 176 -8.37 -15.05 -20.17
N THR A 177 -9.21 -15.48 -19.24
CA THR A 177 -9.33 -14.91 -17.89
C THR A 177 -9.22 -16.04 -16.89
N ALA A 178 -8.55 -15.82 -15.77
CA ALA A 178 -8.42 -16.85 -14.75
C ALA A 178 -9.14 -16.47 -13.46
N LEU A 179 -9.60 -17.50 -12.75
CA LEU A 179 -10.05 -17.42 -11.37
C LEU A 179 -9.08 -18.16 -10.46
N LEU A 180 -8.60 -17.49 -9.41
CA LEU A 180 -8.00 -18.14 -8.25
C LEU A 180 -9.09 -18.35 -7.20
N VAL A 181 -9.48 -19.62 -7.02
CA VAL A 181 -10.57 -20.04 -6.12
C VAL A 181 -9.98 -20.68 -4.88
N GLU A 182 -10.46 -20.30 -3.69
CA GLU A 182 -10.06 -20.94 -2.43
C GLU A 182 -11.29 -21.48 -1.68
N CYS A 183 -11.16 -22.71 -1.18
CA CYS A 183 -12.09 -23.34 -0.24
C CYS A 183 -11.39 -23.60 1.08
N ARG A 184 -12.06 -23.32 2.19
CA ARG A 184 -11.58 -23.55 3.55
C ARG A 184 -12.57 -24.39 4.33
N GLY A 185 -12.09 -25.14 5.32
CA GLY A 185 -12.96 -25.92 6.20
C GLY A 185 -12.40 -26.00 7.61
N SER A 186 -13.30 -26.11 8.60
CA SER A 186 -12.91 -26.41 9.98
C SER A 186 -12.30 -27.82 10.14
N SER A 187 -12.46 -28.65 9.12
CA SER A 187 -11.89 -30.00 8.98
C SER A 187 -11.55 -30.30 7.50
N PRO A 188 -10.68 -31.30 7.23
CA PRO A 188 -10.41 -31.77 5.88
C PRO A 188 -11.65 -32.23 5.11
N GLU A 189 -12.62 -32.83 5.80
CA GLU A 189 -13.88 -33.32 5.22
C GLU A 189 -14.78 -32.16 4.79
N GLU A 190 -14.91 -31.12 5.61
CA GLU A 190 -15.67 -29.92 5.26
C GLU A 190 -15.03 -29.21 4.05
N MET A 191 -13.71 -29.05 4.05
CA MET A 191 -12.97 -28.47 2.92
C MET A 191 -13.19 -29.30 1.64
N GLN A 192 -13.15 -30.64 1.71
CA GLN A 192 -13.41 -31.49 0.56
C GLN A 192 -14.85 -31.34 0.05
N SER A 193 -15.84 -31.32 0.94
CA SER A 193 -17.24 -31.11 0.56
C SER A 193 -17.45 -29.78 -0.18
N ARG A 194 -16.73 -28.73 0.21
CA ARG A 194 -16.76 -27.42 -0.47
C ARG A 194 -16.09 -27.47 -1.83
N ILE A 195 -14.95 -28.15 -1.97
CA ILE A 195 -14.30 -28.41 -3.26
C ILE A 195 -15.23 -29.16 -4.21
N ASP A 196 -15.89 -30.21 -3.73
CA ASP A 196 -16.81 -31.02 -4.54
C ASP A 196 -18.00 -30.17 -5.00
N GLN A 197 -18.54 -29.33 -4.11
CA GLN A 197 -19.63 -28.42 -4.44
C GLN A 197 -19.20 -27.37 -5.46
N ALA A 198 -18.04 -26.72 -5.28
CA ALA A 198 -17.51 -25.73 -6.22
C ALA A 198 -17.26 -26.34 -7.62
N THR A 199 -16.65 -27.53 -7.66
CA THR A 199 -16.40 -28.28 -8.89
C THR A 199 -17.71 -28.64 -9.59
N LYS A 200 -18.71 -29.14 -8.85
CA LYS A 200 -20.03 -29.44 -9.38
C LYS A 200 -20.72 -28.18 -9.92
N THR A 201 -20.67 -27.07 -9.19
CA THR A 201 -21.28 -25.80 -9.61
C THR A 201 -20.73 -25.29 -10.93
N ILE A 202 -19.40 -25.33 -11.14
CA ILE A 202 -18.80 -24.90 -12.41
C ILE A 202 -19.18 -25.86 -13.55
N ASN A 203 -19.15 -27.17 -13.30
CA ASN A 203 -19.52 -28.17 -14.31
C ASN A 203 -21.00 -28.07 -14.74
N ASP A 204 -21.91 -27.92 -13.77
CA ASP A 204 -23.36 -27.79 -14.04
C ASP A 204 -23.69 -26.50 -14.82
N ALA A 205 -22.86 -25.46 -14.71
CA ALA A 205 -22.99 -24.24 -15.49
C ALA A 205 -22.60 -24.42 -16.97
N GLY A 206 -22.02 -25.56 -17.36
CA GLY A 206 -21.65 -25.87 -18.74
C GLY A 206 -20.46 -25.04 -19.27
N LEU A 207 -19.63 -24.51 -18.38
CA LEU A 207 -18.53 -23.60 -18.72
C LEU A 207 -17.27 -24.39 -19.14
N LEU A 208 -16.64 -23.95 -20.22
CA LEU A 208 -15.36 -24.52 -20.66
C LEU A 208 -14.21 -23.98 -19.80
N THR A 209 -13.32 -24.87 -19.37
CA THR A 209 -12.04 -24.51 -18.73
C THR A 209 -10.87 -25.01 -19.57
N LEU A 210 -9.80 -24.24 -19.71
CA LEU A 210 -8.63 -24.59 -20.51
C LEU A 210 -7.68 -25.58 -19.81
N ASN A 211 -7.71 -25.65 -18.48
CA ASN A 211 -6.79 -26.45 -17.68
C ASN A 211 -7.50 -27.38 -16.66
N GLY A 212 -8.83 -27.50 -16.74
CA GLY A 212 -9.64 -28.25 -15.77
C GLY A 212 -9.77 -27.57 -14.41
N ILE A 213 -10.53 -28.18 -13.51
CA ILE A 213 -10.76 -27.70 -12.14
C ILE A 213 -9.92 -28.53 -11.19
N ASN A 214 -8.71 -28.05 -10.86
CA ASN A 214 -7.75 -28.79 -10.05
C ASN A 214 -7.40 -28.03 -8.77
N PHE A 215 -8.01 -28.42 -7.66
CA PHE A 215 -7.67 -27.89 -6.33
C PHE A 215 -6.41 -28.55 -5.79
N SER A 216 -5.43 -27.73 -5.40
CA SER A 216 -4.26 -28.17 -4.66
C SER A 216 -4.45 -27.94 -3.16
N ARG A 217 -3.99 -28.90 -2.36
CA ARG A 217 -3.82 -28.78 -0.90
C ARG A 217 -2.36 -28.57 -0.49
N ASP A 218 -1.44 -28.61 -1.45
CA ASP A 218 -0.01 -28.39 -1.21
C ASP A 218 0.22 -26.92 -0.86
N PRO A 219 0.72 -26.60 0.35
CA PRO A 219 1.01 -25.23 0.76
C PRO A 219 1.97 -24.51 -0.17
N THR A 220 2.89 -25.23 -0.83
CA THR A 220 3.85 -24.65 -1.79
C THR A 220 3.13 -24.13 -3.03
N VAL A 221 2.25 -24.95 -3.60
CA VAL A 221 1.44 -24.59 -4.78
C VAL A 221 0.45 -23.47 -4.45
N CYS A 222 -0.25 -23.58 -3.31
CA CYS A 222 -1.19 -22.54 -2.88
C CYS A 222 -0.49 -21.21 -2.64
N THR A 223 0.68 -21.23 -1.99
CA THR A 223 1.51 -20.03 -1.79
C THR A 223 1.90 -19.42 -3.13
N ALA A 224 2.36 -20.22 -4.10
CA ALA A 224 2.73 -19.72 -5.43
C ALA A 224 1.56 -19.04 -6.15
N PHE A 225 0.36 -19.62 -6.10
CA PHE A 225 -0.84 -19.00 -6.69
C PHE A 225 -1.19 -17.67 -6.03
N TRP A 226 -1.18 -17.62 -4.70
CA TRP A 226 -1.47 -16.39 -3.96
C TRP A 226 -0.38 -15.34 -4.12
N ASP A 227 0.88 -15.73 -4.27
CA ASP A 227 1.98 -14.80 -4.50
C ASP A 227 1.91 -14.20 -5.90
N ALA A 228 1.49 -14.96 -6.91
CA ALA A 228 1.20 -14.41 -8.24
C ALA A 228 0.09 -13.34 -8.19
N ARG A 229 -1.00 -13.61 -7.45
CA ARG A 229 -2.09 -12.65 -7.24
C ARG A 229 -1.64 -11.39 -6.49
N LYS A 230 -0.73 -11.50 -5.51
CA LYS A 230 -0.19 -10.35 -4.75
C LYS A 230 0.82 -9.54 -5.55
N ALA A 231 1.57 -10.19 -6.44
CA ALA A 231 2.65 -9.59 -7.20
C ALA A 231 2.18 -8.69 -8.36
N LEU A 232 0.89 -8.67 -8.70
CA LEU A 232 0.37 -7.91 -9.84
C LEU A 232 0.69 -6.40 -9.76
N ILE A 233 0.43 -5.77 -8.61
CA ILE A 233 0.71 -4.33 -8.41
C ILE A 233 2.21 -4.01 -8.61
N PRO A 234 3.15 -4.66 -7.88
CA PRO A 234 4.55 -4.33 -8.04
C PRO A 234 5.12 -4.70 -9.40
N MET A 235 4.58 -5.71 -10.10
CA MET A 235 5.04 -6.03 -11.44
C MET A 235 4.72 -4.92 -12.44
N VAL A 236 3.52 -4.35 -12.42
CA VAL A 236 3.19 -3.17 -13.25
C VAL A 236 4.09 -1.99 -12.87
N GLY A 237 4.27 -1.76 -11.57
CA GLY A 237 5.13 -0.68 -11.12
C GLY A 237 6.61 -0.83 -11.46
N ALA A 238 7.13 -2.05 -11.57
CA ALA A 238 8.54 -2.31 -11.87
C ALA A 238 8.93 -1.95 -13.31
N VAL A 239 7.99 -2.08 -14.26
CA VAL A 239 8.24 -1.92 -15.70
C VAL A 239 7.77 -0.57 -16.26
N ARG A 240 7.25 0.31 -15.41
CA ARG A 240 6.73 1.61 -15.83
C ARG A 240 7.81 2.55 -16.36
N GLU A 241 7.38 3.49 -17.19
CA GLU A 241 8.21 4.60 -17.62
C GLU A 241 8.61 5.49 -16.43
N ALA A 242 9.88 5.86 -16.37
CA ALA A 242 10.39 6.77 -15.34
C ALA A 242 9.69 8.14 -15.47
N GLY A 243 9.29 8.73 -14.34
CA GLY A 243 8.45 9.94 -14.35
C GLY A 243 6.97 9.67 -14.12
N THR A 244 6.50 8.44 -14.37
CA THR A 244 5.08 8.09 -14.20
C THR A 244 4.77 7.51 -12.82
N SER A 245 3.57 7.78 -12.33
CA SER A 245 2.99 7.19 -11.13
C SER A 245 2.27 5.88 -11.45
N VAL A 246 2.25 4.95 -10.49
CA VAL A 246 1.37 3.77 -10.56
C VAL A 246 0.09 4.12 -9.84
N LEU A 247 -1.01 4.16 -10.58
CA LEU A 247 -2.33 4.37 -10.01
C LEU A 247 -2.98 3.02 -9.72
N LEU A 248 -3.66 2.97 -8.58
CA LEU A 248 -4.39 1.80 -8.10
C LEU A 248 -5.80 2.26 -7.74
N GLU A 249 -6.69 2.16 -8.71
CA GLU A 249 -8.12 2.40 -8.50
C GLU A 249 -8.83 1.10 -8.17
N ASP A 250 -10.02 1.20 -7.60
CA ASP A 250 -10.82 0.06 -7.15
C ASP A 250 -12.30 0.39 -7.26
N VAL A 251 -13.08 -0.52 -7.85
CA VAL A 251 -14.50 -0.33 -8.09
C VAL A 251 -15.23 -1.64 -7.81
N ALA A 252 -16.49 -1.55 -7.38
CA ALA A 252 -17.33 -2.73 -7.19
C ALA A 252 -18.61 -2.65 -8.00
N VAL A 253 -19.09 -3.79 -8.48
CA VAL A 253 -20.41 -3.93 -9.12
C VAL A 253 -21.13 -5.15 -8.55
N PRO A 254 -22.46 -5.25 -8.69
CA PRO A 254 -23.14 -6.52 -8.49
C PRO A 254 -22.46 -7.62 -9.35
N VAL A 255 -22.18 -8.78 -8.78
CA VAL A 255 -21.33 -9.82 -9.43
C VAL A 255 -21.82 -10.24 -10.82
N GLN A 256 -23.14 -10.22 -11.07
CA GLN A 256 -23.74 -10.46 -12.38
C GLN A 256 -23.33 -9.45 -13.47
N ASN A 257 -22.81 -8.28 -13.10
CA ASN A 257 -22.32 -7.23 -13.99
C ASN A 257 -20.79 -7.29 -14.17
N LEU A 258 -20.07 -8.26 -13.59
CA LEU A 258 -18.61 -8.33 -13.60
C LEU A 258 -18.04 -8.38 -15.03
N ALA A 259 -18.62 -9.17 -15.92
CA ALA A 259 -18.19 -9.24 -17.32
C ALA A 259 -18.32 -7.89 -18.03
N LYS A 260 -19.44 -7.18 -17.82
CA LYS A 260 -19.67 -5.85 -18.40
C LYS A 260 -18.65 -4.84 -17.87
N LEU A 261 -18.32 -4.92 -16.58
CA LEU A 261 -17.29 -4.09 -15.99
C LEU A 261 -15.94 -4.38 -16.66
N CYS A 262 -15.48 -5.63 -16.70
CA CYS A 262 -14.21 -5.99 -17.34
C CYS A 262 -14.10 -5.49 -18.79
N ASN A 263 -15.14 -5.72 -19.61
CA ASN A 263 -15.16 -5.27 -21.00
C ASN A 263 -15.12 -3.73 -21.10
N GLY A 264 -15.86 -3.02 -20.24
CA GLY A 264 -15.83 -1.56 -20.20
C GLY A 264 -14.48 -1.01 -19.73
N LEU A 265 -13.79 -1.70 -18.82
CA LEU A 265 -12.43 -1.35 -18.40
C LEU A 265 -11.41 -1.57 -19.51
N GLU A 266 -11.52 -2.67 -20.25
CA GLU A 266 -10.68 -2.92 -21.43
C GLU A 266 -10.88 -1.84 -22.50
N GLU A 267 -12.14 -1.47 -22.79
CA GLU A 267 -12.47 -0.37 -23.69
C GLU A 267 -11.85 0.95 -23.21
N MET A 268 -12.00 1.25 -21.91
CA MET A 268 -11.43 2.44 -21.28
C MET A 268 -9.90 2.48 -21.44
N PHE A 269 -9.21 1.39 -21.11
CA PHE A 269 -7.75 1.32 -21.24
C PHE A 269 -7.31 1.54 -22.68
N ASN A 270 -7.99 0.95 -23.66
CA ASN A 270 -7.66 1.15 -25.07
C ASN A 270 -7.97 2.59 -25.54
N LYS A 271 -9.10 3.16 -25.11
CA LYS A 271 -9.56 4.50 -25.48
C LYS A 271 -8.65 5.61 -24.98
N PHE A 272 -8.11 5.46 -23.77
CA PHE A 272 -7.22 6.44 -23.13
C PHE A 272 -5.75 6.01 -23.17
N GLU A 273 -5.40 5.03 -24.00
CA GLU A 273 -4.01 4.61 -24.28
C GLU A 273 -3.23 4.08 -23.06
N TYR A 274 -3.92 3.48 -22.09
CA TYR A 274 -3.34 2.76 -20.96
C TYR A 274 -3.08 1.30 -21.31
N TYR A 275 -2.15 1.05 -22.23
CA TYR A 275 -1.85 -0.31 -22.74
C TYR A 275 -1.23 -1.24 -21.69
N ASP A 276 -0.63 -0.66 -20.65
CA ASP A 276 -0.11 -1.35 -19.46
C ASP A 276 -1.18 -1.57 -18.38
N GLY A 277 -2.37 -1.02 -18.56
CA GLY A 277 -3.48 -1.11 -17.63
C GLY A 277 -4.02 -2.52 -17.49
N SER A 278 -4.17 -3.00 -16.26
CA SER A 278 -4.65 -4.33 -15.92
C SER A 278 -5.77 -4.28 -14.89
N ALA A 279 -6.68 -5.25 -14.95
CA ALA A 279 -7.77 -5.43 -14.02
C ALA A 279 -7.71 -6.81 -13.33
N PHE A 280 -7.78 -6.79 -12.00
CA PHE A 280 -7.84 -8.01 -11.18
C PHE A 280 -8.53 -7.71 -9.86
N GLY A 281 -9.08 -8.70 -9.17
CA GLY A 281 -9.63 -8.44 -7.84
C GLY A 281 -10.56 -9.49 -7.28
N HIS A 282 -11.22 -9.11 -6.20
CA HIS A 282 -12.15 -9.92 -5.42
C HIS A 282 -13.47 -10.13 -6.17
N ALA A 283 -13.44 -10.99 -7.18
CA ALA A 283 -14.56 -11.29 -8.07
C ALA A 283 -15.79 -11.82 -7.31
N LEU A 284 -15.60 -12.59 -6.23
CA LEU A 284 -16.69 -13.07 -5.37
C LEU A 284 -17.55 -11.92 -4.79
N GLU A 285 -16.94 -10.75 -4.62
CA GLU A 285 -17.54 -9.52 -4.09
C GLU A 285 -17.82 -8.49 -5.19
N GLY A 286 -17.57 -8.85 -6.45
CA GLY A 286 -17.74 -7.97 -7.62
C GLY A 286 -16.79 -6.78 -7.64
N ASN A 287 -15.68 -6.86 -6.90
CA ASN A 287 -14.70 -5.80 -6.75
C ASN A 287 -13.47 -6.04 -7.65
N LEU A 288 -13.12 -5.06 -8.46
CA LEU A 288 -11.92 -5.07 -9.31
C LEU A 288 -11.02 -3.89 -8.97
N HIS A 289 -9.74 -4.18 -8.87
CA HIS A 289 -8.66 -3.22 -8.84
C HIS A 289 -8.17 -2.98 -10.26
N LEU A 290 -7.86 -1.72 -10.56
CA LEU A 290 -7.30 -1.27 -11.81
C LEU A 290 -5.90 -0.75 -11.53
N VAL A 291 -4.90 -1.30 -12.20
CA VAL A 291 -3.50 -0.85 -12.07
C VAL A 291 -2.99 -0.41 -13.42
N PHE A 292 -2.56 0.84 -13.52
CA PHE A 292 -2.06 1.46 -14.74
C PHE A 292 -1.08 2.59 -14.39
N THR A 293 -0.27 3.01 -15.36
CA THR A 293 0.70 4.09 -15.16
C THR A 293 0.19 5.41 -15.72
N GLN A 294 0.51 6.51 -15.04
CA GLN A 294 0.06 7.85 -15.41
C GLN A 294 1.11 8.90 -15.02
N GLY A 295 1.53 9.71 -15.97
CA GLY A 295 2.29 10.94 -15.73
C GLY A 295 1.38 12.11 -15.34
N PHE A 296 1.93 13.13 -14.70
CA PHE A 296 1.20 14.34 -14.32
C PHE A 296 2.02 15.60 -14.57
N ASP A 297 2.98 15.52 -15.48
CA ASP A 297 3.94 16.58 -15.74
C ASP A 297 3.43 17.57 -16.80
N THR A 298 2.48 17.14 -17.64
CA THR A 298 1.90 17.95 -18.71
C THR A 298 0.37 18.14 -18.57
N PRO A 299 -0.19 19.28 -19.04
CA PRO A 299 -1.64 19.49 -19.07
C PRO A 299 -2.40 18.42 -19.85
N GLU A 300 -1.83 17.88 -20.91
CA GLU A 300 -2.41 16.82 -21.73
C GLU A 300 -2.56 15.52 -20.95
N GLU A 301 -1.55 15.13 -20.17
CA GLU A 301 -1.61 13.97 -19.29
C GLU A 301 -2.70 14.14 -18.23
N VAL A 302 -2.78 15.30 -17.57
CA VAL A 302 -3.80 15.60 -16.56
C VAL A 302 -5.21 15.52 -17.17
N LYS A 303 -5.39 16.08 -18.37
CA LYS A 303 -6.68 16.05 -19.08
C LYS A 303 -7.08 14.63 -19.49
N ARG A 304 -6.11 13.79 -19.90
CA ARG A 304 -6.36 12.38 -20.20
C ARG A 304 -6.83 11.63 -18.95
N TYR A 305 -6.19 11.88 -17.82
CA TYR A 305 -6.58 11.30 -16.53
C TYR A 305 -7.99 11.73 -16.11
N GLU A 306 -8.30 13.03 -16.17
CA GLU A 306 -9.62 13.57 -15.88
C GLU A 306 -10.70 12.89 -16.75
N ALA A 307 -10.48 12.82 -18.06
CA ALA A 307 -11.43 12.19 -18.98
C ALA A 307 -11.60 10.68 -18.72
N MET A 308 -10.54 9.98 -18.30
CA MET A 308 -10.60 8.58 -17.91
C MET A 308 -11.41 8.40 -16.61
N MET A 309 -11.16 9.20 -15.58
CA MET A 309 -11.92 9.15 -14.33
C MET A 309 -13.41 9.41 -14.58
N ASP A 310 -13.72 10.36 -15.44
CA ASP A 310 -15.09 10.67 -15.87
C ASP A 310 -15.77 9.47 -16.55
N TYR A 311 -15.04 8.76 -17.42
CA TYR A 311 -15.54 7.57 -18.09
C TYR A 311 -15.74 6.42 -17.09
N LEU A 312 -14.74 6.16 -16.24
CA LEU A 312 -14.79 5.12 -15.22
C LEU A 312 -16.00 5.30 -14.30
N CYS A 313 -16.21 6.52 -13.80
CA CYS A 313 -17.32 6.81 -12.89
C CYS A 313 -18.68 6.59 -13.55
N LYS A 314 -18.85 7.04 -14.80
CA LYS A 314 -20.09 6.83 -15.58
C LYS A 314 -20.33 5.35 -15.85
N LEU A 315 -19.28 4.59 -16.22
CA LEU A 315 -19.38 3.16 -16.44
C LEU A 315 -19.86 2.45 -15.17
N VAL A 316 -19.19 2.67 -14.03
CA VAL A 316 -19.52 1.99 -12.77
C VAL A 316 -20.93 2.33 -12.28
N VAL A 317 -21.32 3.60 -12.32
CA VAL A 317 -22.67 4.03 -11.92
C VAL A 317 -23.74 3.42 -12.84
N SER A 318 -23.47 3.32 -14.15
CA SER A 318 -24.40 2.67 -15.10
C SER A 318 -24.60 1.17 -14.83
N LEU A 319 -23.62 0.53 -14.18
CA LEU A 319 -23.67 -0.86 -13.74
C LEU A 319 -24.19 -1.02 -12.31
N GLU A 320 -24.75 0.07 -11.75
CA GLU A 320 -25.27 0.17 -10.40
C GLU A 320 -24.21 -0.07 -9.31
N GLY A 321 -22.93 0.05 -9.67
CA GLY A 321 -21.78 -0.21 -8.82
C GLY A 321 -21.40 0.92 -7.86
N SER A 322 -20.31 0.71 -7.14
CA SER A 322 -19.66 1.68 -6.27
C SER A 322 -18.31 2.10 -6.82
N LEU A 323 -18.11 3.42 -6.85
CA LEU A 323 -16.90 4.06 -7.36
C LEU A 323 -15.67 3.71 -6.53
N LYS A 324 -15.88 3.32 -5.27
CA LYS A 324 -14.86 2.84 -4.35
C LYS A 324 -15.35 1.66 -3.54
N ALA A 325 -14.55 0.60 -3.51
CA ALA A 325 -14.88 -0.63 -2.82
C ALA A 325 -14.13 -0.78 -1.48
N GLU A 326 -12.87 -0.35 -1.44
CA GLU A 326 -11.95 -0.48 -0.30
C GLU A 326 -11.11 0.77 -0.05
N HIS A 327 -10.56 1.41 -1.08
CA HIS A 327 -9.49 2.41 -0.90
C HIS A 327 -9.97 3.78 -0.41
N GLY A 328 -11.29 3.93 -0.20
CA GLY A 328 -11.90 5.19 0.22
C GLY A 328 -12.11 6.17 -0.93
N THR A 329 -12.95 7.18 -0.68
CA THR A 329 -13.28 8.26 -1.61
C THR A 329 -12.09 9.19 -1.84
N GLY A 330 -11.38 9.54 -0.76
CA GLY A 330 -10.27 10.48 -0.82
C GLY A 330 -10.69 11.84 -1.40
N ARG A 331 -9.74 12.50 -2.07
CA ARG A 331 -10.01 13.66 -2.94
C ARG A 331 -10.32 13.24 -4.37
N ASN A 332 -9.81 12.07 -4.79
CA ASN A 332 -9.88 11.63 -6.17
C ASN A 332 -11.32 11.36 -6.64
N VAL A 333 -12.16 10.80 -5.77
CA VAL A 333 -13.56 10.47 -6.08
C VAL A 333 -14.55 11.46 -5.45
N ALA A 334 -14.09 12.41 -4.63
CA ALA A 334 -14.96 13.38 -3.96
C ALA A 334 -15.92 14.14 -4.89
N PRO A 335 -15.51 14.59 -6.10
CA PRO A 335 -16.42 15.22 -7.06
C PRO A 335 -17.56 14.33 -7.57
N TYR A 336 -17.41 13.01 -7.47
CA TYR A 336 -18.32 12.03 -8.03
C TYR A 336 -19.25 11.40 -6.99
N VAL A 337 -19.15 11.77 -5.70
CA VAL A 337 -20.01 11.21 -4.64
C VAL A 337 -21.49 11.44 -4.95
N GLU A 338 -21.87 12.63 -5.40
CA GLU A 338 -23.27 12.92 -5.78
C GLU A 338 -23.71 12.14 -7.02
N MET A 339 -22.79 11.79 -7.92
CA MET A 339 -23.10 10.94 -9.08
C MET A 339 -23.48 9.53 -8.64
N GLU A 340 -22.81 8.96 -7.65
CA GLU A 340 -23.13 7.61 -7.14
C GLU A 340 -24.38 7.61 -6.26
N TRP A 341 -24.50 8.59 -5.37
CA TRP A 341 -25.50 8.59 -4.30
C TRP A 341 -26.75 9.42 -4.58
N GLY A 342 -26.68 10.32 -5.55
CA GLY A 342 -27.69 11.33 -5.77
C GLY A 342 -27.72 12.40 -4.68
N LYS A 343 -28.49 13.45 -4.95
CA LYS A 343 -28.54 14.65 -4.10
C LYS A 343 -29.05 14.38 -2.67
N LYS A 344 -30.12 13.60 -2.51
CA LYS A 344 -30.73 13.34 -1.19
C LYS A 344 -29.73 12.71 -0.20
N ALA A 345 -29.04 11.66 -0.62
CA ALA A 345 -28.05 10.97 0.20
C ALA A 345 -26.82 11.85 0.46
N THR A 346 -26.34 12.56 -0.56
CA THR A 346 -25.20 13.49 -0.42
C THR A 346 -25.51 14.64 0.54
N ASP A 347 -26.74 15.18 0.53
CA ASP A 347 -27.17 16.19 1.50
C ASP A 347 -27.18 15.66 2.94
N VAL A 348 -27.51 14.37 3.15
CA VAL A 348 -27.39 13.72 4.47
C VAL A 348 -25.92 13.67 4.90
N MET A 349 -25.00 13.33 3.99
CA MET A 349 -23.57 13.31 4.28
C MET A 349 -23.04 14.71 4.64
N TRP A 350 -23.44 15.76 3.92
CA TRP A 350 -23.08 17.14 4.27
C TRP A 350 -23.61 17.57 5.64
N LYS A 351 -24.84 17.16 6.00
CA LYS A 351 -25.39 17.42 7.34
C LYS A 351 -24.60 16.69 8.42
N LEU A 352 -24.20 15.44 8.18
CA LEU A 352 -23.31 14.71 9.09
C LEU A 352 -21.98 15.44 9.26
N LYS A 353 -21.31 15.83 8.17
CA LYS A 353 -20.07 16.60 8.24
C LYS A 353 -20.23 17.87 9.09
N GLY A 354 -21.30 18.64 8.88
CA GLY A 354 -21.58 19.84 9.66
C GLY A 354 -21.92 19.58 11.14
N LEU A 355 -22.48 18.43 11.49
CA LEU A 355 -22.73 18.03 12.88
C LEU A 355 -21.43 17.70 13.62
N PHE A 356 -20.52 16.98 12.97
CA PHE A 356 -19.29 16.49 13.59
C PHE A 356 -18.10 17.45 13.47
N ASP A 357 -18.12 18.35 12.49
CA ASP A 357 -17.03 19.29 12.23
C ASP A 357 -17.57 20.61 11.65
N PRO A 358 -18.23 21.44 12.49
CA PRO A 358 -18.88 22.68 12.05
C PRO A 358 -17.90 23.75 11.55
N SER A 359 -16.59 23.61 11.82
CA SER A 359 -15.54 24.54 11.39
C SER A 359 -14.66 23.99 10.27
N ASP A 360 -15.00 22.83 9.70
CA ASP A 360 -14.27 22.16 8.61
C ASP A 360 -12.76 21.98 8.89
N LEU A 361 -12.42 21.59 10.11
CA LEU A 361 -11.03 21.38 10.56
C LEU A 361 -10.51 19.97 10.24
N LEU A 362 -11.40 18.98 10.24
CA LEU A 362 -11.08 17.57 10.12
C LEU A 362 -10.98 17.17 8.64
N ASN A 363 -9.74 17.04 8.16
CA ASN A 363 -9.36 16.58 6.83
C ASN A 363 -10.16 17.24 5.68
N PRO A 364 -10.08 18.58 5.52
CA PRO A 364 -10.92 19.32 4.59
C PRO A 364 -10.74 18.87 3.13
N GLY A 365 -11.87 18.82 2.42
CA GLY A 365 -11.96 18.45 1.01
C GLY A 365 -11.80 16.97 0.69
N VAL A 366 -11.72 16.09 1.70
CA VAL A 366 -11.73 14.62 1.57
C VAL A 366 -13.15 14.08 1.75
N ILE A 367 -13.52 13.06 0.97
CA ILE A 367 -14.88 12.50 0.83
C ILE A 367 -15.89 13.48 0.24
N LEU A 368 -16.09 14.62 0.89
CA LEU A 368 -17.01 15.67 0.45
C LEU A 368 -16.21 16.90 0.03
N ASN A 369 -16.42 17.35 -1.20
CA ASN A 369 -15.79 18.54 -1.71
C ASN A 369 -16.74 19.31 -2.63
N LYS A 370 -16.70 20.64 -2.56
CA LYS A 370 -17.49 21.52 -3.44
C LYS A 370 -16.75 21.89 -4.71
N ASP A 371 -15.44 21.69 -4.76
CA ASP A 371 -14.63 21.89 -5.96
C ASP A 371 -14.72 20.65 -6.86
N PRO A 372 -15.35 20.76 -8.05
CA PRO A 372 -15.46 19.62 -8.98
C PRO A 372 -14.09 19.17 -9.52
N ASN A 373 -13.07 20.03 -9.46
CA ASN A 373 -11.76 19.79 -10.03
C ASN A 373 -10.72 19.34 -8.98
N VAL A 374 -11.11 19.08 -7.73
CA VAL A 374 -10.13 18.75 -6.68
C VAL A 374 -9.28 17.53 -7.02
N HIS A 375 -9.83 16.57 -7.78
CA HIS A 375 -9.16 15.32 -8.18
C HIS A 375 -8.01 15.51 -9.19
N THR A 376 -7.93 16.67 -9.84
CA THR A 376 -6.84 17.05 -10.78
C THR A 376 -5.93 18.14 -10.23
N GLN A 377 -6.15 18.57 -8.98
CA GLN A 377 -5.36 19.60 -8.32
C GLN A 377 -4.36 19.01 -7.32
N ASN A 378 -3.28 19.76 -7.05
CA ASN A 378 -2.26 19.39 -6.07
C ASN A 378 -1.69 17.98 -6.31
N LEU A 379 -1.62 17.56 -7.57
CA LEU A 379 -1.07 16.28 -7.98
C LEU A 379 0.41 16.22 -7.61
N LYS A 380 0.81 15.11 -7.01
CA LYS A 380 2.21 14.90 -6.63
C LYS A 380 3.01 14.52 -7.87
N PRO A 381 4.00 15.32 -8.31
CA PRO A 381 4.86 14.94 -9.42
C PRO A 381 5.78 13.80 -9.00
N LEU A 382 6.25 13.00 -9.97
CA LEU A 382 7.15 11.89 -9.73
C LEU A 382 8.45 12.01 -10.55
N PRO A 383 9.22 13.09 -10.36
CA PRO A 383 10.36 13.42 -11.22
C PRO A 383 11.41 12.30 -11.22
N VAL A 384 12.05 12.12 -12.37
CA VAL A 384 13.21 11.24 -12.53
C VAL A 384 14.35 11.77 -11.67
N ALA A 385 14.96 10.90 -10.88
CA ALA A 385 15.97 11.29 -9.90
C ALA A 385 17.23 10.45 -10.01
N HIS A 386 17.09 9.12 -10.05
CA HIS A 386 18.23 8.23 -10.11
C HIS A 386 17.78 6.83 -10.55
N GLY A 387 18.46 6.24 -11.54
CA GLY A 387 18.06 4.96 -12.14
C GLY A 387 17.95 3.75 -11.20
N ILE A 388 18.41 3.84 -9.93
CA ILE A 388 18.22 2.79 -8.92
C ILE A 388 16.83 2.90 -8.26
N VAL A 389 16.26 4.10 -8.20
CA VAL A 389 15.07 4.40 -7.42
C VAL A 389 13.91 4.92 -8.25
N ASP A 390 14.09 5.16 -9.56
CA ASP A 390 13.02 5.67 -10.43
C ASP A 390 11.82 4.71 -10.52
N SER A 391 12.05 3.39 -10.42
CA SER A 391 10.99 2.38 -10.32
C SER A 391 10.32 2.30 -8.93
N CYS A 392 10.77 3.06 -7.92
CA CYS A 392 10.14 3.08 -6.60
C CYS A 392 8.74 3.72 -6.65
N MET A 393 7.71 3.00 -6.19
CA MET A 393 6.32 3.49 -6.09
C MET A 393 6.00 4.20 -4.76
N GLU A 394 7.01 4.43 -3.90
CA GLU A 394 6.83 5.10 -2.61
C GLU A 394 5.84 4.43 -1.62
N CYS A 395 5.68 3.11 -1.72
CA CYS A 395 4.79 2.32 -0.85
C CYS A 395 5.23 2.23 0.63
N GLY A 396 6.52 2.41 0.93
CA GLY A 396 7.04 2.44 2.30
C GLY A 396 7.32 1.08 2.95
N PHE A 397 7.15 -0.07 2.26
CA PHE A 397 7.47 -1.39 2.82
C PHE A 397 8.91 -1.50 3.35
N CYS A 398 9.84 -0.79 2.70
CA CYS A 398 11.25 -0.74 3.07
C CYS A 398 11.55 0.02 4.37
N GLU A 399 10.63 0.84 4.89
CA GLU A 399 10.91 1.70 6.04
C GLU A 399 11.23 0.91 7.31
N SER A 400 10.45 -0.13 7.58
CA SER A 400 10.61 -0.99 8.77
C SER A 400 11.93 -1.76 8.82
N ALA A 401 12.60 -1.95 7.68
CA ALA A 401 13.87 -2.67 7.60
C ALA A 401 15.10 -1.76 7.75
N CYS A 402 14.93 -0.45 7.82
CA CYS A 402 16.04 0.50 7.82
C CYS A 402 16.64 0.67 9.22
N PRO A 403 17.93 0.33 9.44
CA PRO A 403 18.54 0.47 10.76
C PRO A 403 18.58 1.92 11.27
N SER A 404 18.59 2.91 10.37
CA SER A 404 18.54 4.33 10.72
C SER A 404 17.14 4.96 10.67
N GLY A 405 16.08 4.17 10.50
CA GLY A 405 14.71 4.69 10.38
C GLY A 405 14.18 5.42 11.62
N HIS A 406 14.82 5.22 12.78
CA HIS A 406 14.49 5.92 14.04
C HIS A 406 15.46 7.07 14.38
N VAL A 407 16.45 7.33 13.52
CA VAL A 407 17.47 8.36 13.73
C VAL A 407 17.33 9.48 12.69
N THR A 408 17.19 9.11 11.42
CA THR A 408 17.12 10.03 10.28
C THR A 408 16.13 9.53 9.22
N LEU A 409 16.30 9.90 7.95
CA LEU A 409 15.37 9.55 6.89
C LEU A 409 15.34 8.05 6.60
N THR A 410 14.15 7.49 6.49
CA THR A 410 13.91 6.12 6.01
C THR A 410 14.26 5.99 4.52
N PRO A 411 14.40 4.77 3.95
CA PRO A 411 14.73 4.58 2.55
C PRO A 411 13.74 5.27 1.60
N ARG A 412 12.42 5.19 1.88
CA ARG A 412 11.42 5.91 1.09
C ARG A 412 11.60 7.42 1.21
N GLN A 413 11.78 7.94 2.42
CA GLN A 413 11.99 9.38 2.62
C GLN A 413 13.26 9.89 1.92
N ARG A 414 14.35 9.10 1.91
CA ARG A 414 15.57 9.40 1.14
C ARG A 414 15.26 9.54 -0.35
N ILE A 415 14.48 8.63 -0.92
CA ILE A 415 14.06 8.66 -2.33
C ILE A 415 13.23 9.91 -2.61
N VAL A 416 12.22 10.19 -1.79
CA VAL A 416 11.34 11.37 -1.96
C VAL A 416 12.16 12.66 -1.89
N ALA A 417 13.09 12.77 -0.96
CA ALA A 417 13.96 13.94 -0.85
C ALA A 417 14.92 14.06 -2.05
N THR A 418 15.48 12.96 -2.57
CA THR A 418 16.27 12.99 -3.82
C THR A 418 15.42 13.47 -5.00
N ARG A 419 14.18 12.97 -5.13
CA ARG A 419 13.24 13.40 -6.17
C ARG A 419 12.92 14.89 -6.09
N GLU A 420 12.68 15.40 -4.89
CA GLU A 420 12.41 16.82 -4.71
C GLU A 420 13.63 17.70 -5.06
N ILE A 421 14.84 17.27 -4.68
CA ILE A 421 16.09 17.92 -5.08
C ILE A 421 16.19 17.96 -6.62
N SER A 422 15.98 16.82 -7.30
CA SER A 422 15.99 16.74 -8.77
C SER A 422 14.91 17.63 -9.40
N ARG A 423 13.72 17.72 -8.81
CA ARG A 423 12.63 18.59 -9.28
C ARG A 423 13.02 20.07 -9.22
N LEU A 424 13.55 20.50 -8.08
CA LEU A 424 13.93 21.89 -7.83
C LEU A 424 15.07 22.32 -8.77
N GLU A 425 16.00 21.42 -9.07
CA GLU A 425 17.05 21.62 -10.06
C GLU A 425 16.49 21.74 -11.47
N ALA A 426 15.56 20.87 -11.86
CA ALA A 426 14.92 20.88 -13.17
C ALA A 426 14.12 22.17 -13.44
N LEU A 427 13.53 22.79 -12.41
CA LEU A 427 12.86 24.09 -12.53
C LEU A 427 13.81 25.22 -12.94
N ASN A 428 15.09 25.12 -12.61
CA ASN A 428 16.16 26.03 -13.02
C ASN A 428 15.86 27.54 -12.78
N THR A 429 15.17 27.87 -11.69
CA THR A 429 14.96 29.25 -11.23
C THR A 429 15.91 29.56 -10.08
N THR A 430 16.26 30.83 -9.85
CA THR A 430 17.14 31.22 -8.74
C THR A 430 16.62 30.67 -7.40
N THR A 431 15.34 30.88 -7.12
CA THR A 431 14.71 30.42 -5.87
C THR A 431 14.66 28.88 -5.76
N SER A 432 14.43 28.16 -6.85
CA SER A 432 14.40 26.69 -6.80
C SER A 432 15.79 26.10 -6.60
N LEU A 433 16.82 26.68 -7.22
CA LEU A 433 18.21 26.26 -7.05
C LEU A 433 18.74 26.54 -5.64
N GLU A 434 18.40 27.69 -5.06
CA GLU A 434 18.74 28.01 -3.65
C GLU A 434 18.12 26.98 -2.69
N LYS A 435 16.85 26.61 -2.89
CA LYS A 435 16.18 25.57 -2.10
C LYS A 435 16.79 24.18 -2.31
N ALA A 436 17.13 23.82 -3.55
CA ALA A 436 17.79 22.55 -3.83
C ALA A 436 19.11 22.43 -3.07
N GLU A 437 19.90 23.52 -3.01
CA GLU A 437 21.16 23.56 -2.28
C GLU A 437 20.96 23.47 -0.76
N GLU A 438 19.97 24.17 -0.21
CA GLU A 438 19.59 24.03 1.21
C GLU A 438 19.20 22.58 1.56
N MET A 439 18.40 21.95 0.69
CA MET A 439 17.99 20.56 0.85
C MET A 439 19.19 19.61 0.77
N ARG A 440 20.09 19.78 -0.19
CA ARG A 440 21.32 18.96 -0.32
C ARG A 440 22.19 19.04 0.93
N LYS A 441 22.39 20.24 1.48
CA LYS A 441 23.15 20.44 2.72
C LYS A 441 22.53 19.67 3.89
N SER A 442 21.20 19.68 4.00
CA SER A 442 20.49 18.90 5.03
C SER A 442 20.54 17.39 4.73
N TYR A 443 20.49 17.01 3.45
CA TYR A 443 20.48 15.63 2.96
C TYR A 443 21.78 14.88 3.27
N GLU A 444 22.91 15.59 3.35
CA GLU A 444 24.22 15.01 3.67
C GLU A 444 24.18 14.14 4.93
N TYR A 445 23.84 14.70 6.09
CA TYR A 445 23.72 13.91 7.31
C TYR A 445 22.46 13.03 7.30
N LEU A 446 21.30 13.61 6.94
CA LEU A 446 19.99 12.98 7.10
C LEU A 446 19.77 11.77 6.19
N ALA A 447 20.46 11.70 5.06
CA ALA A 447 20.29 10.62 4.10
C ALA A 447 21.60 9.92 3.73
N LEU A 448 22.69 10.65 3.52
CA LEU A 448 23.95 10.05 3.08
C LEU A 448 24.68 9.46 4.28
N ASP A 449 25.16 10.24 5.24
CA ASP A 449 26.04 9.76 6.33
C ASP A 449 25.35 8.75 7.23
N SER A 450 24.09 9.01 7.57
CA SER A 450 23.28 8.15 8.44
C SER A 450 22.80 6.85 7.78
N CYS A 451 23.00 6.66 6.47
CA CYS A 451 22.69 5.39 5.83
C CYS A 451 23.83 4.37 6.05
N ALA A 452 23.49 3.21 6.62
CA ALA A 452 24.43 2.09 6.79
C ALA A 452 24.88 1.48 5.45
N ALA A 453 24.17 1.76 4.35
CA ALA A 453 24.45 1.26 3.01
C ALA A 453 24.55 -0.28 2.93
N ASP A 454 23.78 -0.97 3.76
CA ASP A 454 23.67 -2.43 3.86
C ASP A 454 22.82 -3.06 2.74
N GLY A 455 21.79 -2.34 2.26
CA GLY A 455 20.82 -2.83 1.28
C GLY A 455 19.61 -3.55 1.87
N MET A 456 19.41 -3.60 3.19
CA MET A 456 18.29 -4.32 3.83
C MET A 456 16.91 -3.86 3.35
N CYS A 457 16.80 -2.60 2.90
CA CYS A 457 15.61 -2.06 2.27
C CYS A 457 15.12 -2.87 1.06
N ALA A 458 16.03 -3.54 0.34
CA ALA A 458 15.71 -4.29 -0.88
C ALA A 458 14.96 -5.58 -0.56
N GLU A 459 15.28 -6.24 0.57
CA GLU A 459 14.64 -7.48 1.03
C GLU A 459 13.13 -7.33 1.30
N LYS A 460 12.68 -6.11 1.63
CA LYS A 460 11.26 -5.77 1.83
C LYS A 460 10.64 -5.07 0.63
N CYS A 461 11.44 -4.65 -0.34
CA CYS A 461 10.93 -3.89 -1.47
C CYS A 461 10.38 -4.85 -2.53
N PRO A 462 9.11 -4.72 -2.94
CA PRO A 462 8.51 -5.65 -3.88
C PRO A 462 9.07 -5.51 -5.31
N VAL A 463 9.79 -4.41 -5.61
CA VAL A 463 10.51 -4.19 -6.87
C VAL A 463 12.04 -4.08 -6.65
N ASN A 464 12.52 -4.59 -5.51
CA ASN A 464 13.94 -4.77 -5.19
C ASN A 464 14.80 -3.47 -5.20
N ILE A 465 14.21 -2.33 -4.83
CA ILE A 465 14.93 -1.05 -4.72
C ILE A 465 15.97 -1.12 -3.59
N ASN A 466 17.22 -0.82 -3.92
CA ASN A 466 18.33 -0.79 -2.97
C ASN A 466 18.86 0.64 -2.78
N THR A 467 18.33 1.36 -1.79
CA THR A 467 18.82 2.72 -1.47
C THR A 467 20.25 2.72 -0.95
N GLY A 468 20.74 1.60 -0.38
CA GLY A 468 22.14 1.48 0.03
C GLY A 468 23.10 1.56 -1.16
N ARG A 469 22.72 1.01 -2.32
CA ARG A 469 23.46 1.18 -3.57
C ARG A 469 23.39 2.62 -4.08
N MET A 470 22.21 3.25 -4.04
CA MET A 470 22.07 4.68 -4.39
C MET A 470 22.97 5.56 -3.53
N VAL A 471 22.99 5.36 -2.20
CA VAL A 471 23.86 6.13 -1.31
C VAL A 471 25.35 5.89 -1.60
N LYS A 472 25.75 4.66 -1.92
CA LYS A 472 27.14 4.37 -2.33
C LYS A 472 27.50 5.11 -3.61
N ASP A 473 26.60 5.16 -4.59
CA ASP A 473 26.80 5.91 -5.85
C ASP A 473 26.92 7.41 -5.59
N LEU A 474 26.03 7.98 -4.78
CA LEU A 474 26.06 9.40 -4.41
C LEU A 474 27.34 9.77 -3.62
N ARG A 475 27.76 8.92 -2.67
CA ARG A 475 29.03 9.11 -1.93
C ARG A 475 30.24 9.04 -2.86
N ALA A 476 30.24 8.12 -3.84
CA ALA A 476 31.32 8.00 -4.82
C ALA A 476 31.43 9.27 -5.67
N LYS A 477 30.31 9.79 -6.19
CA LYS A 477 30.26 11.05 -6.95
C LYS A 477 30.78 12.24 -6.14
N SER A 478 30.46 12.32 -4.85
CA SER A 478 30.98 13.37 -3.94
C SER A 478 32.50 13.29 -3.77
N VAL A 479 33.06 12.08 -3.71
CA VAL A 479 34.51 11.86 -3.64
C VAL A 479 35.17 12.26 -4.96
N GLU A 480 34.60 11.89 -6.10
CA GLU A 480 35.10 12.23 -7.44
C GLU A 480 35.09 13.75 -7.70
N SER A 481 34.01 14.44 -7.33
CA SER A 481 33.94 15.91 -7.47
C SER A 481 34.95 16.66 -6.60
N ASN A 482 35.49 16.00 -5.57
CA ASN A 482 36.49 16.53 -4.64
C ASN A 482 37.85 15.83 -4.79
N SER A 483 38.15 15.24 -5.96
CA SER A 483 39.33 14.40 -6.20
C SER A 483 40.67 15.05 -5.84
N ASP A 484 40.74 16.38 -5.91
CA ASP A 484 41.95 17.16 -5.60
C ASP A 484 42.14 17.42 -4.09
N SER A 485 41.22 16.98 -3.24
CA SER A 485 41.38 17.13 -1.80
C SER A 485 42.49 16.21 -1.26
N TYR A 486 43.34 16.76 -0.40
CA TYR A 486 44.40 16.02 0.31
C TYR A 486 43.87 14.77 1.02
N VAL A 487 42.63 14.81 1.52
CA VAL A 487 41.94 13.71 2.18
C VAL A 487 41.71 12.52 1.23
N ASN A 488 41.30 12.78 -0.02
CA ASN A 488 41.08 11.72 -1.01
C ASN A 488 42.39 11.05 -1.46
N GLN A 489 43.49 11.80 -1.51
CA GLN A 489 44.81 11.25 -1.79
C GLN A 489 45.26 10.32 -0.66
N LEU A 490 45.10 10.72 0.60
CA LEU A 490 45.37 9.88 1.76
C LEU A 490 44.49 8.62 1.79
N ALA A 491 43.18 8.76 1.53
CA ALA A 491 42.26 7.63 1.45
C ALA A 491 42.65 6.65 0.33
N THR A 492 43.10 7.15 -0.82
CA THR A 492 43.59 6.31 -1.93
C THR A 492 44.86 5.55 -1.54
N VAL A 493 45.80 6.21 -0.87
CA VAL A 493 47.01 5.56 -0.34
C VAL A 493 46.64 4.50 0.71
N ALA A 494 45.74 4.83 1.64
CA ALA A 494 45.25 3.90 2.65
C ALA A 494 44.57 2.67 2.02
N SER A 495 43.73 2.87 0.99
CA SER A 495 43.06 1.80 0.24
C SER A 495 44.06 0.90 -0.49
N LYS A 496 45.04 1.47 -1.19
CA LYS A 496 46.11 0.70 -1.87
C LYS A 496 46.97 -0.10 -0.90
N ASN A 497 47.08 0.35 0.35
CA ASN A 497 47.87 -0.28 1.41
C ASN A 497 46.99 -0.89 2.51
N PHE A 498 45.73 -1.21 2.23
CA PHE A 498 44.73 -1.55 3.25
C PHE A 498 45.16 -2.73 4.12
N SER A 499 45.76 -3.77 3.52
CA SER A 499 46.26 -4.93 4.26
C SER A 499 47.34 -4.56 5.28
N ILE A 500 48.24 -3.65 4.93
CA ILE A 500 49.33 -3.20 5.81
C ILE A 500 48.75 -2.34 6.92
N MET A 501 47.87 -1.40 6.57
CA MET A 501 47.19 -0.51 7.52
C MET A 501 46.38 -1.31 8.55
N MET A 502 45.57 -2.26 8.09
CA MET A 502 44.74 -3.10 8.96
C MET A 502 45.57 -4.05 9.81
N GLY A 503 46.76 -4.47 9.37
CA GLY A 503 47.71 -5.21 10.20
C GLY A 503 48.19 -4.43 11.43
N GLY A 504 48.25 -3.10 11.34
CA GLY A 504 48.64 -2.22 12.44
C GLY A 504 47.51 -1.91 13.43
N VAL A 505 46.24 -2.02 13.02
CA VAL A 505 45.07 -1.65 13.86
C VAL A 505 45.01 -2.45 15.17
N PRO A 506 45.16 -3.79 15.19
CA PRO A 506 45.18 -4.54 16.44
C PRO A 506 46.32 -4.12 17.39
N ILE A 507 47.49 -3.79 16.85
CA ILE A 507 48.65 -3.33 17.64
C ILE A 507 48.32 -1.99 18.29
N LEU A 508 47.74 -1.07 17.52
CA LEU A 508 47.32 0.24 18.03
C LEU A 508 46.26 0.10 19.13
N LEU A 509 45.21 -0.69 18.91
CA LEU A 509 44.15 -0.90 19.90
C LEU A 509 44.68 -1.54 21.19
N ASN A 510 45.61 -2.51 21.08
CA ASN A 510 46.25 -3.11 22.25
C ASN A 510 47.15 -2.12 23.00
N THR A 511 47.82 -1.22 22.28
CA THR A 511 48.62 -0.14 22.88
C THR A 511 47.72 0.83 23.65
N VAL A 512 46.59 1.22 23.06
CA VAL A 512 45.60 2.10 23.71
C VAL A 512 44.99 1.44 24.96
N ASP A 513 44.65 0.15 24.90
CA ASP A 513 44.20 -0.62 26.08
C ASP A 513 45.28 -0.68 27.17
N LEU A 514 46.56 -0.86 26.80
CA LEU A 514 47.66 -0.83 27.74
C LEU A 514 47.76 0.51 28.46
N PHE A 515 47.75 1.62 27.73
CA PHE A 515 47.75 2.96 28.32
C PHE A 515 46.52 3.20 29.22
N HIS A 516 45.34 2.71 28.84
CA HIS A 516 44.15 2.80 29.68
C HIS A 516 44.30 2.02 30.98
N ARG A 517 44.89 0.82 30.97
CA ARG A 517 45.15 0.05 32.19
C ARG A 517 46.11 0.76 33.13
N PHE A 518 47.09 1.50 32.61
CA PHE A 518 48.07 2.23 33.42
C PHE A 518 47.57 3.60 33.91
N LEU A 519 46.92 4.38 33.06
CA LEU A 519 46.51 5.76 33.35
C LEU A 519 45.09 5.87 33.92
N GLY A 520 44.26 4.85 33.71
CA GLY A 520 42.87 4.81 34.14
C GLY A 520 41.92 5.67 33.32
N THR A 521 40.62 5.45 33.51
CA THR A 521 39.55 6.06 32.69
C THR A 521 39.52 7.58 32.75
N LYS A 522 39.79 8.18 33.92
CA LYS A 522 39.71 9.65 34.09
C LYS A 522 40.74 10.39 33.24
N VAL A 523 41.99 9.91 33.26
CA VAL A 523 43.09 10.54 32.51
C VAL A 523 42.91 10.32 31.01
N MET A 524 42.55 9.11 30.59
CA MET A 524 42.28 8.79 29.19
C MET A 524 41.10 9.59 28.63
N SER A 525 40.01 9.74 29.40
CA SER A 525 38.86 10.54 28.97
C SER A 525 39.23 12.02 28.82
N LEU A 526 40.01 12.59 29.75
CA LEU A 526 40.44 13.98 29.67
C LEU A 526 41.36 14.23 28.47
N ALA A 527 42.35 13.34 28.26
CA ALA A 527 43.24 13.41 27.12
C ALA A 527 42.50 13.26 25.79
N SER A 528 41.54 12.32 25.73
CA SER A 528 40.72 12.13 24.53
C SER A 528 39.75 13.28 24.27
N SER A 529 39.22 13.95 25.30
CA SER A 529 38.38 15.14 25.12
C SER A 529 39.19 16.34 24.65
N ALA A 530 40.46 16.45 25.05
CA ALA A 530 41.35 17.54 24.64
C ALA A 530 41.91 17.34 23.21
N ILE A 531 42.32 16.11 22.88
CA ILE A 531 42.99 15.80 21.61
C ILE A 531 41.99 15.34 20.54
N GLY A 532 40.92 14.66 20.94
CA GLY A 532 39.96 14.02 20.03
C GLY A 532 39.37 14.95 18.97
N PRO A 533 38.93 16.18 19.29
CA PRO A 533 38.45 17.13 18.28
C PRO A 533 39.50 17.53 17.23
N LEU A 534 40.80 17.48 17.58
CA LEU A 534 41.90 17.85 16.68
C LEU A 534 42.28 16.71 15.72
N VAL A 535 42.10 15.46 16.13
CA VAL A 535 42.54 14.27 15.37
C VAL A 535 41.38 13.39 14.86
N GLY A 536 40.13 13.75 15.17
CA GLY A 536 38.94 13.00 14.75
C GLY A 536 38.77 11.63 15.41
N LEU A 537 39.51 11.33 16.48
CA LEU A 537 39.48 10.05 17.18
C LEU A 537 39.06 10.25 18.63
N HIS A 538 37.90 9.69 19.00
CA HIS A 538 37.40 9.71 20.37
C HIS A 538 37.55 8.34 21.02
N TRP A 539 38.34 8.27 22.07
CA TRP A 539 38.45 7.10 22.93
C TRP A 539 37.30 7.07 23.94
N ASN A 540 36.76 5.88 24.20
CA ASN A 540 35.81 5.64 25.28
C ASN A 540 36.18 4.33 26.02
N PRO A 541 35.68 4.11 27.25
CA PRO A 541 36.06 2.95 28.07
C PRO A 541 35.65 1.59 27.49
N TYR A 542 34.76 1.58 26.49
CA TYR A 542 34.26 0.38 25.82
C TYR A 542 34.95 0.13 24.47
N LEU A 543 35.98 0.91 24.12
CA LEU A 543 36.74 0.70 22.89
C LEU A 543 37.35 -0.71 22.90
N ALA A 544 37.15 -1.45 21.82
CA ALA A 544 37.60 -2.82 21.71
C ALA A 544 39.14 -2.94 21.76
N ARG A 545 39.63 -4.08 22.28
CA ARG A 545 41.05 -4.47 22.17
C ARG A 545 41.35 -4.95 20.74
N GLY A 546 42.63 -5.10 20.43
CA GLY A 546 43.05 -5.67 19.16
C GLY A 546 42.48 -7.08 18.98
N ALA A 547 41.73 -7.28 17.90
CA ALA A 547 41.16 -8.58 17.58
C ALA A 547 42.26 -9.61 17.30
N SER A 548 42.02 -10.86 17.69
CA SER A 548 42.88 -11.97 17.26
C SER A 548 42.76 -12.19 15.75
N PRO A 549 43.82 -12.66 15.06
CA PRO A 549 43.72 -13.03 13.66
C PRO A 549 42.57 -14.02 13.46
N ILE A 550 41.63 -13.68 12.59
CA ILE A 550 40.59 -14.62 12.18
C ILE A 550 41.29 -15.71 11.37
N ARG A 551 41.29 -16.94 11.90
CA ARG A 551 41.69 -18.10 11.08
C ARG A 551 40.67 -18.20 9.96
N ALA A 552 41.12 -18.03 8.72
CA ALA A 552 40.27 -18.30 7.57
C ALA A 552 39.72 -19.73 7.74
N PRO A 553 38.40 -19.95 7.58
CA PRO A 553 37.90 -21.30 7.46
C PRO A 553 38.65 -21.99 6.32
N PRO A 554 38.96 -23.30 6.41
CA PRO A 554 39.55 -24.03 5.30
C PRO A 554 38.73 -23.75 4.05
N SER A 555 39.39 -23.38 2.96
CA SER A 555 38.76 -22.97 1.71
C SER A 555 37.63 -23.93 1.38
N ALA A 556 36.40 -23.44 1.44
CA ALA A 556 35.25 -24.19 0.98
C ALA A 556 35.55 -24.58 -0.46
N VAL A 557 35.61 -25.89 -0.71
CA VAL A 557 35.64 -26.45 -2.05
C VAL A 557 34.54 -25.74 -2.83
N GLN A 558 34.91 -25.04 -3.91
CA GLN A 558 33.97 -24.38 -4.79
C GLN A 558 33.01 -25.44 -5.36
N THR A 559 31.87 -25.66 -4.72
CA THR A 559 30.72 -26.26 -5.38
C THR A 559 30.15 -25.19 -6.29
N SER A 560 30.41 -25.34 -7.58
CA SER A 560 29.83 -24.58 -8.67
C SER A 560 28.31 -24.73 -8.67
N ALA A 561 27.60 -23.96 -7.84
CA ALA A 561 26.18 -23.72 -8.02
C ALA A 561 26.04 -22.43 -8.83
N GLN A 562 25.74 -22.62 -10.12
CA GLN A 562 25.49 -21.55 -11.07
C GLN A 562 24.36 -20.64 -10.56
N ASN A 563 24.68 -19.36 -10.40
CA ASN A 563 23.71 -18.28 -10.47
C ASN A 563 23.08 -18.28 -11.88
N LYS A 564 21.87 -18.82 -11.98
CA LYS A 564 20.90 -18.46 -13.02
C LYS A 564 19.59 -18.10 -12.34
N LYS A 565 19.39 -16.82 -12.05
CA LYS A 565 18.07 -16.18 -11.98
C LYS A 565 18.20 -14.81 -12.67
N VAL A 566 17.53 -14.71 -13.81
CA VAL A 566 17.15 -13.47 -14.50
C VAL A 566 15.70 -13.24 -14.13
#